data_AF-A0A8I3AHB9-F1
#
_entry.id   AF-A0A8I3AHB9-F1
#
_cell.length_a   1.000
_cell.length_b   1.000
_cell.length_c   1.000
_cell.angle_alpha   90.00
_cell.angle_beta   90.00
_cell.angle_gamma   90.00
#
_symmetry.space_group_name_H-M   'P 1'
#
loop_
_entity.id
_entity.type
_entity.pdbx_description
1 polymer ?
#
loop_
_entity_poly.entity_id
_entity_poly.type
_entity_poly.pdbx_seq_one_letter_code
_entity_poly.pdbx_strand_id
1 'polypeptide(L)'
;MHVFSTAFLEPLEKAGVKIINLHPALPGEFDGARAIERAFEELKAGRIKRTGIMAHYVIDEVDRGEPIITQEIEWNGEELEELEKKIHSYEHGLIVRATAMVAKAILDRRDI
;
A
#
# COMPACT_ATOMS: atom_id res chain seq x y z
N MET A 1 -10.10 -10.15 0.26
CA MET A 1 -9.84 -8.76 -0.17
C MET A 1 -11.11 -8.22 -0.78
N HIS A 2 -11.58 -7.06 -0.34
CA HIS A 2 -12.80 -6.41 -0.84
C HIS A 2 -12.46 -5.01 -1.34
N VAL A 3 -13.16 -4.54 -2.36
CA VAL A 3 -13.07 -3.16 -2.85
C VAL A 3 -14.24 -2.37 -2.27
N PHE A 4 -13.95 -1.21 -1.69
CA PHE A 4 -15.00 -0.31 -1.22
C PHE A 4 -15.60 0.46 -2.39
N SER A 5 -16.93 0.49 -2.45
CA SER A 5 -17.65 1.31 -3.42
C SER A 5 -17.67 2.77 -2.98
N THR A 6 -17.94 3.67 -3.93
CA THR A 6 -18.18 5.10 -3.65
C THR A 6 -19.27 5.29 -2.59
N ALA A 7 -20.33 4.47 -2.62
CA ALA A 7 -21.39 4.49 -1.62
C ALA A 7 -20.91 4.24 -0.17
N PHE A 8 -19.79 3.53 0.01
CA PHE A 8 -19.15 3.35 1.31
C PHE A 8 -18.17 4.49 1.64
N LEU A 9 -17.42 4.97 0.65
CA LEU A 9 -16.37 5.97 0.85
C LEU A 9 -16.93 7.38 1.09
N GLU A 10 -17.96 7.79 0.34
CA GLU A 10 -18.49 9.17 0.42
C GLU A 10 -18.97 9.60 1.82
N PRO A 11 -19.71 8.78 2.59
CA PRO A 11 -20.14 9.19 3.92
C PRO A 11 -18.95 9.38 4.89
N LEU A 12 -17.90 8.57 4.74
CA LEU A 12 -16.71 8.65 5.58
C LEU A 12 -15.88 9.89 5.25
N GLU A 13 -15.73 10.20 3.95
CA GLU A 13 -15.09 11.43 3.50
C GLU A 13 -15.83 12.67 4.02
N LYS A 14 -17.17 12.71 3.90
CA LYS A 14 -18.02 13.79 4.43
C LYS A 14 -17.89 13.95 5.95
N ALA A 15 -17.69 12.86 6.67
CA ALA A 15 -17.44 12.86 8.10
C ALA A 15 -15.99 13.22 8.48
N GLY A 16 -15.12 13.46 7.50
CA GLY A 16 -13.70 13.75 7.73
C GLY A 16 -12.88 12.53 8.20
N VAL A 17 -13.43 11.31 8.07
CA VAL A 17 -12.76 10.07 8.47
C VAL A 17 -11.74 9.70 7.41
N LYS A 18 -10.47 9.61 7.81
CA LYS A 18 -9.38 9.16 6.93
C LYS A 18 -9.27 7.65 6.97
N ILE A 19 -9.13 7.03 5.80
CA ILE A 19 -8.91 5.60 5.63
C ILE A 19 -7.53 5.42 5.00
N ILE A 20 -6.74 4.51 5.56
CA ILE A 20 -5.43 4.15 5.01
C ILE A 20 -5.45 2.67 4.62
N ASN A 21 -4.78 2.35 3.52
CA ASN A 21 -4.64 0.98 3.02
C ASN A 21 -3.16 0.65 2.82
N LEU A 22 -2.82 -0.62 2.99
CA LEU A 22 -1.53 -1.19 2.67
C LEU A 22 -1.65 -1.92 1.33
N HIS A 23 -0.71 -1.69 0.43
CA HIS A 23 -0.68 -2.30 -0.89
C HIS A 23 0.72 -2.83 -1.21
N PRO A 24 0.87 -4.08 -1.69
CA PRO A 24 2.16 -4.68 -2.03
C PRO A 24 2.67 -4.27 -3.42
N ALA A 25 2.69 -2.97 -3.68
CA ALA A 25 3.37 -2.37 -4.82
C ALA A 25 3.77 -0.92 -4.52
N LEU A 26 4.63 -0.36 -5.37
CA LEU A 26 4.92 1.08 -5.34
C LEU A 26 3.81 1.88 -6.04
N PRO A 27 3.71 3.19 -5.77
CA PRO A 27 2.71 4.04 -6.43
C PRO A 27 2.83 3.97 -7.95
N GLY A 28 1.70 3.76 -8.63
CA GLY A 28 1.69 3.58 -10.09
C GLY A 28 1.81 2.13 -10.54
N GLU A 29 2.35 1.25 -9.71
CA GLU A 29 2.72 -0.13 -10.07
C GLU A 29 1.66 -1.14 -9.57
N PHE A 30 1.30 -2.10 -10.43
CA PHE A 30 0.51 -3.30 -10.08
C PHE A 30 -0.78 -3.08 -9.26
N ASP A 31 -1.66 -2.14 -9.64
CA ASP A 31 -2.91 -1.88 -8.92
C ASP A 31 -3.86 -3.08 -8.91
N GLY A 32 -4.61 -3.23 -7.82
CA GLY A 32 -5.64 -4.23 -7.67
C GLY A 32 -5.09 -5.62 -7.37
N ALA A 33 -5.91 -6.64 -7.63
CA ALA A 33 -5.63 -7.99 -7.19
C ALA A 33 -4.34 -8.57 -7.78
N ARG A 34 -3.74 -9.52 -7.04
CA ARG A 34 -2.57 -10.29 -7.48
C ARG A 34 -1.37 -9.43 -7.84
N ALA A 35 -1.13 -8.37 -7.06
CA ALA A 35 -0.04 -7.42 -7.31
C ALA A 35 1.34 -8.09 -7.14
N ILE A 36 1.51 -8.95 -6.13
CA ILE A 36 2.76 -9.68 -5.89
C ILE A 36 3.07 -10.63 -7.04
N GLU A 37 2.10 -11.40 -7.52
CA GLU A 37 2.33 -12.35 -8.63
C GLU A 37 2.68 -11.62 -9.92
N ARG A 38 1.99 -10.50 -10.22
CA ARG A 38 2.33 -9.69 -11.40
C ARG A 38 3.72 -9.08 -11.29
N ALA A 39 4.09 -8.54 -10.11
CA ALA A 39 5.44 -8.05 -9.88
C ALA A 39 6.49 -9.17 -10.05
N PHE A 40 6.21 -10.36 -9.54
CA PHE A 40 7.08 -11.54 -9.70
C PHE A 40 7.26 -11.94 -11.17
N GLU A 41 6.20 -11.92 -11.98
CA GLU A 41 6.28 -12.21 -13.43
C GLU A 41 7.20 -11.21 -14.15
N GLU A 42 7.10 -9.92 -13.82
CA GLU A 42 7.98 -8.87 -14.36
C GLU A 42 9.44 -9.02 -13.91
N LEU A 43 9.65 -9.40 -12.64
CA LEU A 43 10.96 -9.70 -12.07
C LEU A 43 11.62 -10.90 -12.77
N LYS A 44 10.92 -12.03 -12.88
CA LYS A 44 11.43 -13.24 -13.56
C LYS A 44 11.72 -12.99 -15.04
N ALA A 45 10.96 -12.12 -15.69
CA ALA A 45 11.20 -11.70 -17.06
C ALA A 45 12.37 -10.70 -17.22
N GLY A 46 12.94 -10.21 -16.12
CA GLY A 46 14.03 -9.24 -16.11
C GLY A 46 13.62 -7.82 -16.53
N ARG A 47 12.31 -7.52 -16.53
CA ARG A 47 11.78 -6.19 -16.89
C ARG A 47 11.92 -5.18 -15.76
N ILE A 48 11.88 -5.66 -14.52
CA ILE A 48 12.17 -4.90 -13.31
C ILE A 48 13.19 -5.65 -12.43
N LYS A 49 13.78 -4.97 -11.45
CA LYS A 49 14.78 -5.54 -10.52
C LYS A 49 14.36 -5.47 -9.04
N ARG A 50 13.26 -4.78 -8.78
CA ARG A 50 12.71 -4.50 -7.45
C ARG A 50 11.19 -4.54 -7.54
N THR A 51 10.58 -4.71 -6.38
CA THR A 51 9.17 -4.38 -6.13
C THR A 51 9.13 -3.37 -4.97
N GLY A 52 7.97 -3.16 -4.38
CA GLY A 52 7.87 -2.42 -3.13
C GLY A 52 6.49 -2.52 -2.52
N ILE A 53 6.30 -1.75 -1.46
CA ILE A 53 5.05 -1.67 -0.70
C ILE A 53 4.74 -0.20 -0.44
N MET A 54 3.46 0.12 -0.29
CA MET A 54 3.02 1.44 0.11
C MET A 54 1.87 1.37 1.11
N ALA A 55 1.83 2.34 2.02
CA ALA A 55 0.61 2.71 2.70
C ALA A 55 0.15 4.05 2.14
N HIS A 56 -1.12 4.13 1.78
CA HIS A 56 -1.69 5.29 1.10
C HIS A 56 -3.09 5.60 1.63
N TYR A 57 -3.58 6.81 1.36
CA TYR A 57 -4.97 7.16 1.63
C TYR A 57 -5.89 6.46 0.62
N VAL A 58 -7.01 5.94 1.09
CA VAL A 58 -8.01 5.31 0.19
C VAL A 58 -8.82 6.41 -0.50
N ILE A 59 -8.92 6.30 -1.83
CA ILE A 59 -9.82 7.06 -2.69
C ILE A 59 -10.68 6.08 -3.51
N ASP A 60 -11.55 6.58 -4.37
CA ASP A 60 -12.39 5.77 -5.28
C ASP A 60 -11.56 4.98 -6.31
N GLU A 61 -10.46 5.57 -6.78
CA GLU A 61 -9.48 4.92 -7.62
C GLU A 61 -8.62 3.94 -6.80
N VAL A 62 -8.75 2.65 -7.10
CA VAL A 62 -8.07 1.55 -6.39
C VAL A 62 -6.56 1.74 -6.39
N ASP A 63 -5.95 1.69 -5.20
CA ASP A 63 -4.50 1.80 -4.96
C ASP A 63 -3.85 3.07 -5.56
N ARG A 64 -4.62 4.14 -5.76
CA ARG A 64 -4.17 5.37 -6.44
C ARG A 64 -4.16 6.62 -5.56
N GLY A 65 -4.58 6.51 -4.31
CA GLY A 65 -4.55 7.65 -3.39
C GLY A 65 -3.15 8.04 -2.95
N GLU A 66 -3.04 9.22 -2.34
CA GLU A 66 -1.74 9.82 -1.97
C GLU A 66 -0.95 8.90 -1.02
N PRO A 67 0.31 8.57 -1.35
CA PRO A 67 1.17 7.75 -0.48
C PRO A 67 1.51 8.46 0.82
N ILE A 68 1.38 7.74 1.94
CA ILE A 68 1.83 8.18 3.26
C ILE A 68 3.30 7.81 3.46
N ILE A 69 3.65 6.58 3.10
CA ILE A 69 5.00 6.04 3.15
C ILE A 69 5.12 4.89 2.16
N THR A 70 6.28 4.78 1.52
CA THR A 70 6.62 3.72 0.59
C THR A 70 7.92 3.05 1.04
N GLN A 71 8.13 1.81 0.59
CA GLN A 71 9.39 1.11 0.79
C GLN A 71 9.68 0.21 -0.40
N GLU A 72 10.85 0.38 -0.99
CA GLU A 72 11.34 -0.52 -2.04
C GLU A 72 11.83 -1.84 -1.44
N ILE A 73 11.66 -2.92 -2.20
CA ILE A 73 12.07 -4.26 -1.83
C ILE A 73 12.85 -4.83 -3.02
N GLU A 74 14.15 -5.02 -2.82
CA GLU A 74 15.01 -5.66 -3.80
C GLU A 74 14.61 -7.14 -3.99
N TRP A 75 14.71 -7.61 -5.23
CA TRP A 75 14.57 -9.03 -5.54
C TRP A 75 15.94 -9.66 -5.77
N ASN A 76 16.23 -10.70 -5.01
CA ASN A 76 17.50 -11.42 -4.99
C ASN A 76 17.41 -12.78 -5.69
N GLY A 77 16.38 -12.97 -6.54
CA GLY A 77 16.12 -14.25 -7.19
C GLY A 77 15.28 -15.21 -6.36
N GLU A 78 14.57 -14.71 -5.33
CA GLU A 78 13.61 -15.50 -4.56
C GLU A 78 12.52 -16.09 -5.48
N GLU A 79 12.02 -17.29 -5.16
CA GLU A 79 10.79 -17.79 -5.78
C GLU A 79 9.54 -17.10 -5.21
N LEU A 80 8.39 -17.24 -5.89
CA LEU A 80 7.18 -16.46 -5.57
C LEU A 80 6.80 -16.50 -4.08
N GLU A 81 6.77 -17.69 -3.48
CA GLU A 81 6.38 -17.86 -2.07
C GLU A 81 7.36 -17.17 -1.10
N GLU A 82 8.65 -17.17 -1.43
CA GLU A 82 9.69 -16.51 -0.62
C GLU A 82 9.61 -14.99 -0.76
N LEU A 83 9.40 -14.49 -1.98
CA LEU A 83 9.17 -13.06 -2.24
C LEU A 83 7.91 -12.57 -1.52
N GLU A 84 6.82 -13.32 -1.57
CA GLU A 84 5.57 -12.99 -0.89
C GLU A 84 5.77 -12.89 0.63
N LYS A 85 6.43 -13.89 1.25
CA LYS A 85 6.79 -13.84 2.69
C LYS A 85 7.66 -12.63 3.02
N LYS A 86 8.63 -12.32 2.17
CA LYS A 86 9.52 -11.16 2.33
C LYS A 86 8.72 -9.86 2.28
N ILE A 87 7.83 -9.69 1.30
CA ILE A 87 6.94 -8.53 1.18
C ILE A 87 6.07 -8.37 2.42
N HIS A 88 5.37 -9.42 2.84
CA HIS A 88 4.51 -9.38 4.03
C HIS A 88 5.27 -9.03 5.31
N SER A 89 6.53 -9.45 5.44
CA SER A 89 7.37 -9.07 6.60
C SER A 89 7.62 -7.55 6.69
N TYR A 90 7.79 -6.88 5.54
CA TYR A 90 7.96 -5.43 5.48
C TYR A 90 6.64 -4.69 5.65
N GLU A 91 5.56 -5.22 5.07
CA GLU A 91 4.21 -4.70 5.17
C GLU A 91 3.75 -4.51 6.63
N HIS A 92 3.98 -5.53 7.47
CA HIS A 92 3.64 -5.45 8.90
C HIS A 92 4.28 -4.26 9.60
N GLY A 93 5.55 -3.98 9.31
CA GLY A 93 6.24 -2.82 9.87
C GLY A 93 5.77 -1.50 9.26
N LEU A 94 5.51 -1.49 7.95
CA LEU A 94 5.14 -0.29 7.22
C LEU A 94 3.77 0.25 7.66
N ILE A 95 2.76 -0.62 7.81
CA ILE A 95 1.41 -0.18 8.20
C ILE A 95 1.39 0.41 9.61
N VAL A 96 2.20 -0.10 10.53
CA VAL A 96 2.33 0.47 11.90
C VAL A 96 2.94 1.87 11.84
N ARG A 97 4.01 2.06 11.05
CA ARG A 97 4.63 3.38 10.85
C ARG A 97 3.66 4.37 10.22
N ALA A 98 2.95 3.96 9.17
CA ALA A 98 1.96 4.79 8.49
C ALA A 98 0.84 5.21 9.46
N THR A 99 0.33 4.25 10.24
CA THR A 99 -0.69 4.52 11.27
C THR A 99 -0.21 5.54 12.29
N ALA A 100 1.02 5.39 12.79
CA ALA A 100 1.61 6.34 13.74
C ALA A 100 1.75 7.75 13.15
N MET A 101 2.17 7.88 11.89
CA MET A 101 2.27 9.16 11.18
C MET A 101 0.90 9.84 11.05
N VAL A 102 -0.13 9.08 10.65
CA VAL A 102 -1.49 9.62 10.50
C VAL A 102 -2.09 10.01 11.86
N ALA A 103 -1.92 9.17 12.89
CA ALA A 103 -2.39 9.46 14.23
C ALA A 103 -1.73 10.74 14.80
N LYS A 104 -0.41 10.89 14.62
CA LYS A 104 0.31 12.10 14.99
C LYS A 104 -0.23 13.33 14.27
N ALA A 105 -0.42 13.26 12.95
CA ALA A 105 -0.97 14.37 12.18
C ALA A 105 -2.39 14.76 12.62
N ILE A 106 -3.20 13.81 13.09
CA ILE A 106 -4.53 14.09 13.66
C ILE A 106 -4.40 14.81 15.01
N LEU A 107 -3.51 14.36 15.88
CA LEU A 107 -3.26 14.98 17.19
C LEU A 107 -2.72 16.41 17.05
N ASP A 108 -1.72 16.60 16.19
CA ASP A 108 -1.08 17.90 15.95
C ASP A 108 -2.10 18.94 15.40
N ARG A 109 -3.19 18.51 14.77
CA ARG A 109 -4.29 19.39 14.28
C ARG A 109 -5.32 19.75 15.35
N ARG A 110 -5.34 19.05 16.49
CA ARG A 110 -6.29 19.27 17.59
C ARG A 110 -5.78 20.27 18.63
N ASP A 111 -4.48 20.54 18.66
CA ASP A 111 -3.86 21.49 19.60
C ASP A 111 -3.98 22.96 19.16
N ILE A 112 -5.13 23.36 18.60
CA ILE A 112 -5.50 24.76 18.26
C ILE A 112 -6.72 25.18 19.09
#